data_AF-A0A819TBS2-F1
#
_entry.id   AF-A0A819TBS2-F1
#
_cell.length_a   1.000
_cell.length_b   1.000
_cell.length_c   1.000
_cell.angle_alpha   90.00
_cell.angle_beta   90.00
_cell.angle_gamma   90.00
#
_symmetry.space_group_name_H-M   'P 1'
#
loop_
_entity.id
_entity.type
_entity.pdbx_description
1 polymer ?
#
loop_
_entity_poly.entity_id
_entity_poly.type
_entity_poly.pdbx_seq_one_letter_code
_entity_poly.pdbx_strand_id
1 'polypeptide(L)'
;MESILQNIQWLLLQRDRFTLFSSVSFSSFAVIIGIIFISYVPYLRCKIKRFIRIQIRKRLIDQLLRPGDKDGFVSYYRNSLCNLQKVNNDLLRKILKKNHSCAYLADQSISFLSLNKDSSFISNEDEYLFINEFRQKLPLTTYENYRHYIDRMVDGGEKNLLTSDKIVYYASSSGTTGKVKLLPITLAMFKHTMKLFRLGQIAVWRSLPASSYPLHQQRAFSLQSGKRSNAFFRSKDGIPIGPFSQSFSVLSVFPGLKLLSTCVGVINYELIEGISDFETSRFVQLVFALTVKDISHYSATFASSFLHTIKVIENNFEEMCLCISSNDFNHSSLVQENIPDIKFRAKLNQALENIILEYGGSSYGSERIHHIRRECLKKNIPGLLHRLWPQLGFVSTSIGSSFVMYKKEIEFYCGAHLPLINFPAYGASEAFFGSLASIHT
;
A
#
# COMPACT_ATOMS: atom_id res chain seq x y z
N MET A 1 -11.81 -34.80 4.02
CA MET A 1 -12.48 -33.53 3.65
C MET A 1 -13.21 -33.64 2.32
N GLU A 2 -12.65 -34.33 1.31
CA GLU A 2 -13.39 -34.66 0.06
C GLU A 2 -14.58 -35.60 0.29
N SER A 3 -14.50 -36.56 1.23
CA SER A 3 -15.65 -37.42 1.58
C SER A 3 -16.80 -36.66 2.25
N ILE A 4 -16.52 -35.52 2.89
CA ILE A 4 -17.55 -34.69 3.54
C ILE A 4 -18.31 -33.89 2.48
N LEU A 5 -17.65 -33.48 1.39
CA LEU A 5 -18.27 -32.77 0.27
C LEU A 5 -19.12 -33.70 -0.62
N GLN A 6 -18.69 -34.95 -0.82
CA GLN A 6 -19.49 -35.95 -1.54
C GLN A 6 -20.76 -36.36 -0.78
N ASN A 7 -20.71 -36.45 0.55
CA ASN A 7 -21.89 -36.78 1.36
C ASN A 7 -22.98 -35.69 1.31
N ILE A 8 -22.59 -34.41 1.19
CA ILE A 8 -23.54 -33.30 1.07
C ILE A 8 -24.28 -33.34 -0.28
N GLN A 9 -23.60 -33.80 -1.34
CA GLN A 9 -24.18 -33.92 -2.67
C GLN A 9 -25.15 -35.11 -2.78
N TRP A 10 -24.89 -36.19 -2.03
CA TRP A 10 -25.78 -37.37 -1.95
C TRP A 10 -27.06 -37.07 -1.14
N LEU A 11 -26.94 -36.31 -0.05
CA LEU A 11 -28.08 -35.90 0.81
C LEU A 11 -29.08 -34.96 0.11
N LEU A 12 -28.67 -34.25 -0.95
CA LEU A 12 -29.54 -33.34 -1.71
C LEU A 12 -30.40 -34.05 -2.77
N LEU A 13 -30.16 -35.33 -3.05
CA LEU A 13 -30.84 -36.10 -4.10
C LEU A 13 -31.99 -37.01 -3.61
N GLN A 14 -32.16 -37.20 -2.30
CA GLN A 14 -33.30 -37.97 -1.77
C GLN A 14 -34.43 -37.07 -1.28
N ARG A 15 -35.45 -36.98 -2.13
CA ARG A 15 -36.71 -36.29 -1.87
C ARG A 15 -37.68 -37.28 -1.24
N ASP A 16 -37.66 -37.41 0.08
CA ASP A 16 -38.81 -37.89 0.84
C ASP A 16 -39.00 -37.05 2.11
N ARG A 17 -40.08 -36.28 2.11
CA ARG A 17 -40.50 -35.38 3.18
C ARG A 17 -41.16 -36.24 4.26
N PHE A 18 -40.49 -36.51 5.37
CA PHE A 18 -41.09 -36.50 6.72
C PHE A 18 -40.10 -36.84 7.86
N THR A 19 -38.84 -37.18 7.58
CA THR A 19 -37.78 -37.43 8.60
C THR A 19 -36.69 -36.35 8.67
N LEU A 20 -36.84 -35.24 7.94
CA LEU A 20 -35.80 -34.19 7.83
C LEU A 20 -35.73 -33.19 9.00
N PHE A 21 -36.73 -33.14 9.88
CA PHE A 21 -36.74 -32.14 10.97
C PHE A 21 -35.82 -32.49 12.16
N SER A 22 -35.37 -33.74 12.30
CA SER A 22 -34.43 -34.16 13.36
C SER A 22 -32.97 -34.27 12.89
N SER A 23 -32.71 -34.46 11.59
CA SER A 23 -31.35 -34.59 11.03
C SER A 23 -30.72 -33.26 10.61
N VAL A 24 -31.54 -32.26 10.24
CA VAL A 24 -31.07 -30.91 9.90
C VAL A 24 -30.65 -30.13 11.15
N SER A 25 -31.27 -30.39 12.31
CA SER A 25 -30.87 -29.79 13.59
C SER A 25 -29.55 -30.38 14.10
N PHE A 26 -29.35 -31.70 14.00
CA PHE A 26 -28.11 -32.37 14.44
C PHE A 26 -26.89 -32.00 13.59
N SER A 27 -27.05 -31.91 12.26
CA SER A 27 -25.98 -31.49 11.36
C SER A 27 -25.60 -30.03 11.56
N SER A 28 -26.59 -29.14 11.76
CA SER A 28 -26.34 -27.74 12.12
C SER A 28 -25.67 -27.61 13.49
N PHE A 29 -26.06 -28.42 14.47
CA PHE A 29 -25.47 -28.42 15.81
C PHE A 29 -24.04 -28.99 15.80
N ALA A 30 -23.76 -30.05 15.03
CA ALA A 30 -22.42 -30.59 14.85
C ALA A 30 -21.50 -29.62 14.09
N VAL A 31 -22.03 -28.87 13.13
CA VAL A 31 -21.30 -27.79 12.45
C VAL A 31 -21.03 -26.64 13.43
N ILE A 32 -21.99 -26.26 14.27
CA ILE A 32 -21.81 -25.23 15.31
C ILE A 32 -20.78 -25.69 16.36
N ILE A 33 -20.89 -26.91 16.89
CA ILE A 33 -19.89 -27.50 17.79
C ILE A 33 -18.53 -27.59 17.10
N GLY A 34 -18.48 -27.98 15.82
CA GLY A 34 -17.26 -28.01 15.04
C GLY A 34 -16.63 -26.63 14.89
N ILE A 35 -17.41 -25.59 14.60
CA ILE A 35 -16.97 -24.19 14.52
C ILE A 35 -16.50 -23.68 15.90
N ILE A 36 -17.20 -24.05 16.96
CA ILE A 36 -16.83 -23.72 18.35
C ILE A 36 -15.51 -24.40 18.70
N PHE A 37 -15.39 -25.71 18.46
CA PHE A 37 -14.18 -26.50 18.72
C PHE A 37 -12.97 -25.99 17.91
N ILE A 38 -13.18 -25.67 16.63
CA ILE A 38 -12.21 -24.99 15.77
C ILE A 38 -11.78 -23.63 16.35
N SER A 39 -12.71 -22.90 16.96
CA SER A 39 -12.41 -21.60 17.59
C SER A 39 -11.58 -21.75 18.87
N TYR A 40 -11.68 -22.90 19.56
CA TYR A 40 -10.94 -23.20 20.78
C TYR A 40 -9.55 -23.81 20.56
N VAL A 41 -9.25 -24.34 19.37
CA VAL A 41 -7.90 -24.85 19.03
C VAL A 41 -7.13 -23.79 18.24
N PRO A 42 -6.18 -23.05 18.85
CA PRO A 42 -5.52 -21.91 18.20
C PRO A 42 -4.83 -22.28 16.88
N TYR A 43 -4.21 -23.45 16.85
CA TYR A 43 -3.54 -23.98 15.66
C TYR A 43 -4.51 -24.19 14.47
N LEU A 44 -5.66 -24.83 14.73
CA LEU A 44 -6.66 -25.12 13.69
C LEU A 44 -7.31 -23.81 13.19
N ARG A 45 -7.59 -22.88 14.12
CA ARG A 45 -8.05 -21.53 13.80
C ARG A 45 -7.08 -20.79 12.88
N CYS A 46 -5.78 -20.83 13.14
CA CYS A 46 -4.76 -20.18 12.30
C CYS A 46 -4.66 -20.83 10.92
N LYS A 47 -4.71 -22.17 10.84
CA LYS A 47 -4.74 -22.88 9.55
C LYS A 47 -5.97 -22.54 8.70
N ILE A 48 -7.14 -22.42 9.31
CA ILE A 48 -8.36 -22.01 8.60
C ILE A 48 -8.28 -20.55 8.16
N LYS A 49 -7.79 -19.64 9.01
CA LYS A 49 -7.53 -18.24 8.62
C LYS A 49 -6.58 -18.16 7.42
N ARG A 50 -5.50 -18.94 7.42
CA ARG A 50 -4.58 -19.07 6.27
C ARG A 50 -5.30 -19.56 5.02
N PHE A 51 -6.09 -20.62 5.14
CA PHE A 51 -6.85 -21.14 4.01
C PHE A 51 -7.81 -20.09 3.42
N ILE A 52 -8.59 -19.41 4.27
CA ILE A 52 -9.49 -18.34 3.87
C ILE A 52 -8.71 -17.21 3.19
N ARG A 53 -7.58 -16.76 3.77
CA ARG A 53 -6.70 -15.74 3.20
C ARG A 53 -6.25 -16.14 1.78
N ILE A 54 -5.78 -17.37 1.61
CA ILE A 54 -5.33 -17.90 0.32
C ILE A 54 -6.47 -17.93 -0.70
N GLN A 55 -7.67 -18.35 -0.32
CA GLN A 55 -8.83 -18.40 -1.22
C GLN A 55 -9.32 -17.00 -1.62
N ILE A 56 -9.40 -16.07 -0.66
CA ILE A 56 -9.73 -14.66 -0.92
C ILE A 56 -8.70 -14.07 -1.89
N ARG A 57 -7.41 -14.29 -1.62
CA ARG A 57 -6.34 -13.77 -2.48
C ARG A 57 -6.43 -14.36 -3.89
N LYS A 58 -6.57 -15.67 -4.01
CA LYS A 58 -6.69 -16.36 -5.31
C LYS A 58 -7.87 -15.86 -6.14
N ARG A 59 -9.04 -15.65 -5.51
CA ARG A 59 -10.27 -15.27 -6.22
C ARG A 59 -10.37 -13.77 -6.49
N LEU A 60 -9.97 -12.91 -5.56
CA LEU A 60 -10.25 -11.47 -5.62
C LEU A 60 -9.02 -10.63 -5.94
N ILE A 61 -7.82 -11.03 -5.48
CA ILE A 61 -6.64 -10.17 -5.48
C ILE A 61 -5.70 -10.51 -6.63
N ASP A 62 -5.36 -11.77 -6.80
CA ASP A 62 -4.37 -12.16 -7.82
C ASP A 62 -4.92 -12.00 -9.25
N GLN A 63 -6.25 -12.02 -9.44
CA GLN A 63 -6.86 -11.62 -10.71
C GLN A 63 -6.69 -10.13 -11.03
N LEU A 64 -6.55 -9.28 -9.99
CA LEU A 64 -6.31 -7.84 -10.17
C LEU A 64 -4.82 -7.52 -10.36
N LEU A 65 -3.93 -8.37 -9.83
CA LEU A 65 -2.48 -8.20 -9.85
C LEU A 65 -1.82 -8.88 -11.07
N ARG A 66 -2.37 -9.99 -11.58
CA ARG A 66 -1.81 -10.68 -12.74
C ARG A 66 -2.16 -9.95 -14.04
N PRO A 67 -1.19 -9.72 -14.93
CA PRO A 67 -1.48 -9.19 -16.27
C PRO A 67 -2.37 -10.18 -17.02
N GLY A 68 -3.45 -9.68 -17.62
CA GLY A 68 -4.35 -10.44 -18.48
C GLY A 68 -4.82 -9.57 -19.64
N ASP A 69 -5.37 -10.15 -20.71
CA ASP A 69 -5.62 -9.49 -22.00
C ASP A 69 -6.57 -8.27 -21.94
N LYS A 70 -7.31 -8.08 -20.84
CA LYS A 70 -8.06 -6.85 -20.50
C LYS A 70 -7.23 -5.90 -19.63
N ASP A 71 -5.94 -5.78 -19.92
CA ASP A 71 -4.98 -5.11 -19.05
C ASP A 71 -5.25 -3.60 -18.98
N GLY A 72 -5.39 -3.07 -17.77
CA GLY A 72 -5.51 -1.63 -17.54
C GLY A 72 -4.32 -0.86 -18.10
N PHE A 73 -3.17 -1.52 -18.22
CA PHE A 73 -1.98 -0.99 -18.87
C PHE A 73 -2.16 -0.77 -20.38
N VAL A 74 -2.67 -1.78 -21.12
CA VAL A 74 -2.88 -1.66 -22.57
C VAL A 74 -3.98 -0.64 -22.88
N SER A 75 -5.05 -0.62 -22.09
CA SER A 75 -6.11 0.39 -22.20
C SER A 75 -5.56 1.80 -21.94
N TYR A 76 -4.77 1.98 -20.89
CA TYR A 76 -4.12 3.25 -20.59
C TYR A 76 -3.14 3.66 -21.71
N TYR A 77 -2.36 2.73 -22.24
CA TYR A 77 -1.45 2.97 -23.34
C TYR A 77 -2.19 3.47 -24.59
N ARG A 78 -3.19 2.72 -25.07
CA ARG A 78 -3.94 3.06 -26.28
C ARG A 78 -4.76 4.35 -26.15
N ASN A 79 -5.43 4.52 -25.00
CA ASN A 79 -6.35 5.65 -24.82
C ASN A 79 -5.65 6.92 -24.37
N SER A 80 -4.56 6.82 -23.60
CA SER A 80 -3.87 7.98 -23.02
C SER A 80 -2.54 8.26 -23.72
N LEU A 81 -1.64 7.28 -23.82
CA LEU A 81 -0.28 7.52 -24.35
C LEU A 81 -0.25 7.74 -25.87
N CYS A 82 -1.14 7.14 -26.64
CA CYS A 82 -1.23 7.43 -28.08
C CYS A 82 -1.87 8.80 -28.40
N ASN A 83 -2.52 9.45 -27.44
CA ASN A 83 -3.30 10.68 -27.63
C ASN A 83 -2.93 11.77 -26.61
N LEU A 84 -1.64 11.86 -26.23
CA LEU A 84 -1.18 12.69 -25.11
C LEU A 84 -1.66 14.14 -25.17
N GLN A 85 -1.51 14.80 -26.32
CA GLN A 85 -1.88 16.20 -26.48
C GLN A 85 -3.37 16.41 -26.20
N LYS A 86 -4.23 15.61 -26.85
CA LYS A 86 -5.69 15.65 -26.67
C LYS A 86 -6.07 15.39 -25.21
N VAL A 87 -5.48 14.36 -24.59
CA VAL A 87 -5.76 13.98 -23.20
C VAL A 87 -5.39 15.10 -22.23
N ASN A 88 -4.24 15.75 -22.44
CA ASN A 88 -3.81 16.89 -21.63
C ASN A 88 -4.73 18.11 -21.83
N ASN A 89 -5.09 18.43 -23.07
CA ASN A 89 -5.98 19.56 -23.37
C ASN A 89 -7.38 19.35 -22.80
N ASP A 90 -7.93 18.13 -22.91
CA ASP A 90 -9.22 17.75 -22.33
C ASP A 90 -9.19 17.79 -20.80
N LEU A 91 -8.09 17.35 -20.18
CA LEU A 91 -7.91 17.42 -18.73
C LEU A 91 -7.83 18.88 -18.27
N LEU A 92 -7.06 19.72 -18.95
CA LEU A 92 -6.95 21.15 -18.65
C LEU A 92 -8.33 21.83 -18.74
N ARG A 93 -9.09 21.57 -19.81
CA ARG A 93 -10.45 22.10 -19.97
C ARG A 93 -11.37 21.67 -18.83
N LYS A 94 -11.30 20.39 -18.42
CA LYS A 94 -12.06 19.89 -17.27
C LYS A 94 -11.67 20.58 -15.96
N ILE A 95 -10.38 20.79 -15.71
CA ILE A 95 -9.89 21.49 -14.51
C ILE A 95 -10.40 22.94 -14.49
N LEU A 96 -10.21 23.69 -15.58
CA LEU A 96 -10.63 25.09 -15.65
C LEU A 96 -12.15 25.24 -15.58
N LYS A 97 -12.92 24.42 -16.32
CA LYS A 97 -14.39 24.43 -16.26
C LYS A 97 -14.90 24.12 -14.86
N LYS A 98 -14.27 23.19 -14.16
CA LYS A 98 -14.67 22.80 -12.82
C LYS A 98 -14.36 23.84 -11.75
N ASN A 99 -13.27 24.58 -11.93
CA ASN A 99 -12.75 25.52 -10.95
C ASN A 99 -12.96 26.99 -11.34
N HIS A 100 -13.74 27.27 -12.41
CA HIS A 100 -13.95 28.62 -12.93
C HIS A 100 -14.52 29.61 -11.90
N SER A 101 -15.30 29.12 -10.93
CA SER A 101 -15.91 29.91 -9.86
C SER A 101 -15.07 29.98 -8.59
N CYS A 102 -13.87 29.38 -8.57
CA CYS A 102 -13.01 29.40 -7.40
C CYS A 102 -12.37 30.78 -7.20
N ALA A 103 -12.21 31.18 -5.94
CA ALA A 103 -11.70 32.50 -5.55
C ALA A 103 -10.37 32.85 -6.24
N TYR A 104 -9.46 31.89 -6.39
CA TYR A 104 -8.16 32.13 -7.04
C TYR A 104 -8.28 32.72 -8.46
N LEU A 105 -9.21 32.22 -9.27
CA LEU A 105 -9.42 32.76 -10.63
C LEU A 105 -10.21 34.07 -10.58
N ALA A 106 -11.21 34.16 -9.70
CA ALA A 106 -12.04 35.35 -9.54
C ALA A 106 -11.22 36.58 -9.06
N ASP A 107 -10.39 36.41 -8.04
CA ASP A 107 -9.54 37.45 -7.46
C ASP A 107 -8.53 38.00 -8.48
N GLN A 108 -8.09 37.17 -9.43
CA GLN A 108 -7.20 37.56 -10.52
C GLN A 108 -7.94 38.06 -11.76
N SER A 109 -9.27 38.14 -11.72
CA SER A 109 -10.11 38.49 -12.87
C SER A 109 -9.86 37.58 -14.09
N ILE A 110 -9.48 36.33 -13.85
CA ILE A 110 -9.19 35.35 -14.90
C ILE A 110 -10.49 34.63 -15.24
N SER A 111 -10.99 34.87 -16.45
CA SER A 111 -12.07 34.12 -17.07
C SER A 111 -11.60 33.56 -18.42
N PHE A 112 -12.17 32.44 -18.85
CA PHE A 112 -11.85 31.83 -20.15
C PHE A 112 -13.08 31.90 -21.04
N LEU A 113 -13.03 32.73 -22.09
CA LEU A 113 -14.18 32.95 -22.99
C LEU A 113 -14.51 31.67 -23.79
N SER A 114 -13.49 30.86 -24.03
CA SER A 114 -13.53 29.63 -24.82
C SER A 114 -14.15 28.42 -24.10
N LEU A 115 -14.39 28.48 -22.78
CA LEU A 115 -14.97 27.36 -22.02
C LEU A 115 -16.47 27.12 -22.28
N ASN A 116 -17.15 28.09 -22.90
CA ASN A 116 -18.60 28.07 -23.13
C ASN A 116 -19.01 27.47 -24.50
N LYS A 117 -18.06 27.12 -25.37
CA LYS A 117 -18.38 26.46 -26.65
C LYS A 117 -18.63 24.96 -26.42
N ASP A 118 -19.73 24.44 -26.96
CA ASP A 118 -20.12 23.04 -26.83
C ASP A 118 -19.06 22.08 -27.39
N SER A 119 -18.74 21.04 -26.63
CA SER A 119 -17.58 20.17 -26.84
C SER A 119 -17.70 19.16 -27.99
N SER A 120 -18.80 19.19 -28.76
CA SER A 120 -19.06 18.19 -29.80
C SER A 120 -18.26 18.42 -31.08
N PHE A 121 -17.81 19.64 -31.36
CA PHE A 121 -16.92 19.98 -32.48
C PHE A 121 -15.97 21.12 -32.10
N ILE A 122 -14.82 20.77 -31.52
CA ILE A 122 -13.72 21.71 -31.28
C ILE A 122 -12.75 21.59 -32.46
N SER A 123 -12.59 22.67 -33.22
CA SER A 123 -11.59 22.71 -34.30
C SER A 123 -10.16 22.76 -33.70
N ASN A 124 -9.15 22.39 -34.49
CA ASN A 124 -7.75 22.53 -34.07
C ASN A 124 -7.39 24.00 -33.76
N GLU A 125 -8.02 24.96 -34.44
CA GLU A 125 -7.84 26.39 -34.22
C GLU A 125 -8.42 26.85 -32.87
N ASP A 126 -9.64 26.41 -32.53
CA ASP A 126 -10.26 26.69 -31.23
C ASP A 126 -9.41 26.11 -30.08
N GLU A 127 -8.84 24.92 -30.28
CA GLU A 127 -7.95 24.30 -29.30
C GLU A 127 -6.66 25.10 -29.11
N TYR A 128 -6.02 25.53 -30.21
CA TYR A 128 -4.82 26.36 -30.16
C TYR A 128 -5.08 27.70 -29.45
N LEU A 129 -6.19 28.37 -29.77
CA LEU A 129 -6.60 29.62 -29.13
C LEU A 129 -6.82 29.44 -27.62
N PHE A 130 -7.52 28.39 -27.20
CA PHE A 130 -7.73 28.08 -25.79
C PHE A 130 -6.42 27.86 -25.03
N ILE A 131 -5.48 27.10 -25.60
CA ILE A 131 -4.19 26.85 -24.96
C ILE A 131 -3.34 28.12 -24.85
N ASN A 132 -3.38 28.98 -25.87
CA ASN A 132 -2.69 30.26 -25.81
C ASN A 132 -3.33 31.23 -24.79
N GLU A 133 -4.66 31.29 -24.74
CA GLU A 133 -5.39 32.04 -23.72
C GLU A 133 -4.99 31.58 -22.31
N PHE A 134 -4.92 30.27 -22.07
CA PHE A 134 -4.42 29.68 -20.83
C PHE A 134 -3.00 30.13 -20.47
N ARG A 135 -2.06 30.02 -21.40
CA ARG A 135 -0.65 30.41 -21.17
C ARG A 135 -0.48 31.91 -20.91
N GLN A 136 -1.30 32.75 -21.54
CA GLN A 136 -1.24 34.20 -21.34
C GLN A 136 -1.85 34.63 -20.00
N LYS A 137 -2.95 33.98 -19.58
CA LYS A 137 -3.70 34.37 -18.37
C LYS A 137 -3.16 33.75 -17.08
N LEU A 138 -2.56 32.56 -17.14
CA LEU A 138 -2.05 31.86 -15.96
C LEU A 138 -0.52 31.73 -16.01
N PRO A 139 0.23 32.60 -15.30
CA PRO A 139 1.68 32.53 -15.25
C PRO A 139 2.15 31.32 -14.43
N LEU A 140 3.44 31.01 -14.56
CA LEU A 140 4.09 30.04 -13.67
C LEU A 140 4.15 30.60 -12.24
N THR A 141 3.72 29.80 -11.28
CA THR A 141 3.58 30.18 -9.87
C THR A 141 4.38 29.24 -8.97
N THR A 142 4.48 29.65 -7.71
CA THR A 142 5.06 28.84 -6.63
C THR A 142 4.03 28.64 -5.52
N TYR A 143 4.36 27.80 -4.53
CA TYR A 143 3.49 27.58 -3.37
C TYR A 143 3.08 28.89 -2.66
N GLU A 144 3.97 29.89 -2.65
CA GLU A 144 3.72 31.15 -1.94
C GLU A 144 2.59 31.97 -2.58
N ASN A 145 2.34 31.80 -3.89
CA ASN A 145 1.17 32.40 -4.55
C ASN A 145 -0.16 31.79 -4.07
N TYR A 146 -0.12 30.57 -3.52
CA TYR A 146 -1.29 29.84 -3.03
C TYR A 146 -1.42 29.85 -1.50
N ARG A 147 -0.35 30.25 -0.78
CA ARG A 147 -0.29 30.13 0.68
C ARG A 147 -1.47 30.79 1.37
N HIS A 148 -1.82 32.03 1.00
CA HIS A 148 -2.96 32.73 1.59
C HIS A 148 -4.29 31.97 1.44
N TYR A 149 -4.53 31.38 0.26
CA TYR A 149 -5.72 30.56 0.03
C TYR A 149 -5.69 29.28 0.86
N ILE A 150 -4.54 28.61 0.91
CA ILE A 150 -4.37 27.36 1.68
C ILE A 150 -4.57 27.63 3.17
N ASP A 151 -4.01 28.70 3.71
CA ASP A 151 -4.16 29.08 5.12
C ASP A 151 -5.64 29.36 5.44
N ARG A 152 -6.38 30.06 4.56
CA ARG A 152 -7.84 30.23 4.69
C ARG A 152 -8.62 28.91 4.61
N MET A 153 -8.19 27.96 3.77
CA MET A 153 -8.81 26.63 3.70
C MET A 153 -8.55 25.79 4.97
N VAL A 154 -7.37 25.94 5.59
CA VAL A 154 -6.94 25.14 6.74
C VAL A 154 -7.41 25.77 8.06
N ASP A 155 -7.16 27.06 8.27
CA ASP A 155 -7.42 27.79 9.51
C ASP A 155 -8.79 28.48 9.50
N GLY A 156 -9.27 28.86 8.31
CA GLY A 156 -10.59 29.50 8.13
C GLY A 156 -11.72 28.51 7.92
N GLY A 157 -11.43 27.33 7.36
CA GLY A 157 -12.46 26.37 6.91
C GLY A 157 -13.12 26.78 5.59
N GLU A 158 -12.51 27.70 4.85
CA GLU A 158 -13.09 28.21 3.61
C GLU A 158 -12.98 27.19 2.47
N LYS A 159 -14.01 27.14 1.64
CA LYS A 159 -14.13 26.19 0.51
C LYS A 159 -14.18 26.95 -0.80
N ASN A 160 -14.01 26.23 -1.91
CA ASN A 160 -14.04 26.80 -3.27
C ASN A 160 -12.98 27.90 -3.49
N LEU A 161 -11.83 27.82 -2.80
CA LEU A 161 -10.75 28.79 -2.97
C LEU A 161 -9.83 28.43 -4.15
N LEU A 162 -9.27 27.22 -4.14
CA LEU A 162 -8.39 26.71 -5.21
C LEU A 162 -9.05 25.64 -6.09
N THR A 163 -10.03 24.93 -5.53
CA THR A 163 -10.75 23.86 -6.22
C THR A 163 -12.16 23.75 -5.67
N SER A 164 -13.11 23.39 -6.55
CA SER A 164 -14.48 23.06 -6.14
C SER A 164 -14.62 21.61 -5.65
N ASP A 165 -13.57 20.80 -5.81
CA ASP A 165 -13.54 19.46 -5.24
C ASP A 165 -13.50 19.46 -3.72
N LYS A 166 -14.19 18.50 -3.12
CA LYS A 166 -14.06 18.22 -1.70
C LYS A 166 -12.64 17.77 -1.37
N ILE A 167 -11.96 18.56 -0.55
CA ILE A 167 -10.68 18.18 0.05
C ILE A 167 -10.92 17.12 1.12
N VAL A 168 -10.10 16.06 1.09
CA VAL A 168 -10.21 14.91 1.99
C VAL A 168 -8.96 14.73 2.86
N TYR A 169 -7.86 15.38 2.51
CA TYR A 169 -6.60 15.33 3.24
C TYR A 169 -5.74 16.54 2.87
N TYR A 170 -4.90 17.03 3.80
CA TYR A 170 -3.84 17.98 3.50
C TYR A 170 -2.48 17.30 3.66
N ALA A 171 -1.77 17.12 2.55
CA ALA A 171 -0.44 16.54 2.59
C ALA A 171 0.60 17.57 3.05
N SER A 172 1.28 17.28 4.14
CA SER A 172 2.45 18.06 4.56
C SER A 172 3.65 17.68 3.69
N SER A 173 4.30 18.71 3.15
CA SER A 173 5.59 18.61 2.47
C SER A 173 6.61 19.41 3.26
N SER A 174 7.76 18.78 3.57
CA SER A 174 8.86 19.31 4.37
C SER A 174 9.72 20.30 3.57
N GLY A 175 9.08 21.20 2.80
CA GLY A 175 9.74 22.10 1.86
C GLY A 175 10.98 22.78 2.42
N THR A 176 11.94 23.06 1.54
CA THR A 176 13.28 23.61 1.83
C THR A 176 13.29 24.98 2.54
N THR A 177 12.14 25.62 2.74
CA THR A 177 12.00 26.98 3.28
C THR A 177 11.59 27.04 4.76
N GLY A 178 11.61 25.92 5.49
CA GLY A 178 11.33 25.85 6.93
C GLY A 178 9.85 25.96 7.34
N LYS A 179 9.00 26.61 6.54
CA LYS A 179 7.54 26.59 6.70
C LYS A 179 6.94 25.38 5.97
N VAL A 180 6.22 24.55 6.71
CA VAL A 180 5.51 23.38 6.16
C VAL A 180 4.56 23.82 5.05
N LYS A 181 4.63 23.14 3.90
CA LYS A 181 3.70 23.31 2.79
C LYS A 181 2.56 22.31 2.97
N LEU A 182 1.31 22.78 2.90
CA LEU A 182 0.11 21.96 3.02
C LEU A 182 -0.56 21.89 1.66
N LEU A 183 -0.66 20.69 1.10
CA LEU A 183 -1.16 20.47 -0.25
C LEU A 183 -2.56 19.84 -0.17
N PRO A 184 -3.60 20.50 -0.71
CA PRO A 184 -4.95 19.97 -0.67
C PRO A 184 -5.08 18.74 -1.56
N ILE A 185 -5.49 17.61 -0.97
CA ILE A 185 -5.68 16.33 -1.67
C ILE A 185 -7.17 16.08 -1.84
N THR A 186 -7.59 15.87 -3.09
CA THR A 186 -8.96 15.48 -3.43
C THR A 186 -9.08 13.96 -3.56
N LEU A 187 -10.31 13.44 -3.41
CA LEU A 187 -10.56 12.01 -3.60
C LEU A 187 -10.25 11.56 -5.04
N ALA A 188 -10.48 12.43 -6.03
CA ALA A 188 -10.17 12.15 -7.42
C ALA A 188 -8.66 11.97 -7.62
N MET A 189 -7.85 12.88 -7.08
CA MET A 189 -6.39 12.80 -7.16
C MET A 189 -5.85 11.53 -6.50
N PHE A 190 -6.41 11.14 -5.35
CA PHE A 190 -6.02 9.90 -4.69
C PHE A 190 -6.35 8.66 -5.55
N LYS A 191 -7.53 8.61 -6.18
CA LYS A 191 -7.90 7.53 -7.11
C LYS A 191 -6.97 7.45 -8.31
N HIS A 192 -6.59 8.59 -8.90
CA HIS A 192 -5.64 8.64 -10.01
C HIS A 192 -4.25 8.16 -9.60
N THR A 193 -3.79 8.57 -8.42
CA THR A 193 -2.53 8.09 -7.82
C THR A 193 -2.53 6.57 -7.68
N MET A 194 -3.59 5.99 -7.12
CA MET A 194 -3.72 4.52 -6.99
C MET A 194 -3.74 3.80 -8.33
N LYS A 195 -4.35 4.41 -9.35
CA LYS A 195 -4.31 3.88 -10.72
C LYS A 195 -2.89 3.85 -11.28
N LEU A 196 -2.11 4.93 -11.11
CA LEU A 196 -0.70 4.99 -11.55
C LEU A 196 0.17 3.95 -10.83
N PHE A 197 0.02 3.81 -9.52
CA PHE A 197 0.70 2.76 -8.75
C PHE A 197 0.42 1.36 -9.30
N ARG A 198 -0.85 1.07 -9.59
CA ARG A 198 -1.26 -0.21 -10.16
C ARG A 198 -0.66 -0.43 -11.55
N LEU A 199 -0.64 0.59 -12.39
CA LEU A 199 -0.03 0.52 -13.73
C LEU A 199 1.46 0.20 -13.67
N GLY A 200 2.20 0.89 -12.78
CA GLY A 200 3.61 0.61 -12.55
C GLY A 200 3.85 -0.81 -12.04
N GLN A 201 3.06 -1.28 -11.08
CA GLN A 201 3.16 -2.67 -10.58
C GLN A 201 2.91 -3.68 -11.69
N ILE A 202 1.91 -3.47 -12.55
CA ILE A 202 1.65 -4.32 -13.71
C ILE A 202 2.86 -4.34 -14.65
N ALA A 203 3.48 -3.19 -14.91
CA ALA A 203 4.68 -3.12 -15.74
C ALA A 203 5.85 -3.92 -15.14
N VAL A 204 6.04 -3.86 -13.82
CA VAL A 204 7.02 -4.71 -13.11
C VAL A 204 6.73 -6.19 -13.35
N TRP A 205 5.50 -6.63 -13.08
CA TRP A 205 5.12 -8.04 -13.24
C TRP A 205 5.28 -8.53 -14.67
N ARG A 206 4.84 -7.74 -15.66
CA ARG A 206 4.98 -8.07 -17.08
C ARG A 206 6.43 -8.21 -17.55
N SER A 207 7.35 -7.55 -16.86
CA SER A 207 8.77 -7.60 -17.22
C SER A 207 9.54 -8.72 -16.51
N LEU A 208 8.93 -9.34 -15.50
CA LEU A 208 9.54 -10.46 -14.76
C LEU A 208 9.14 -11.80 -15.38
N PRO A 209 9.99 -12.84 -15.26
CA PRO A 209 9.62 -14.19 -15.70
C PRO A 209 8.42 -14.69 -14.89
N ALA A 210 7.59 -15.53 -15.51
CA ALA A 210 6.38 -16.07 -14.87
C ALA A 210 6.68 -16.85 -13.57
N SER A 211 7.89 -17.39 -13.43
CA SER A 211 8.37 -18.04 -12.20
C SER A 211 8.48 -17.09 -11.01
N SER A 212 8.66 -15.79 -11.24
CA SER A 212 8.75 -14.75 -10.19
C SER A 212 7.37 -14.25 -9.75
N TYR A 213 6.28 -14.75 -10.34
CA TYR A 213 4.94 -14.33 -9.96
C TYR A 213 4.58 -14.88 -8.59
N PRO A 214 3.97 -14.07 -7.72
CA PRO A 214 3.74 -14.48 -6.35
C PRO A 214 2.73 -15.62 -6.29
N LEU A 215 3.07 -16.66 -5.54
CA LEU A 215 2.15 -17.74 -5.21
C LEU A 215 1.09 -17.22 -4.22
N HIS A 216 -0.11 -17.80 -4.27
CA HIS A 216 -1.23 -17.40 -3.40
C HIS A 216 -0.90 -17.48 -1.89
N GLN A 217 0.06 -18.33 -1.52
CA GLN A 217 0.45 -18.57 -0.13
C GLN A 217 1.43 -17.52 0.39
N GLN A 218 2.29 -17.02 -0.50
CA GLN A 218 3.36 -16.07 -0.18
C GLN A 218 2.80 -14.78 0.41
N ARG A 219 3.66 -13.97 1.00
CA ARG A 219 3.33 -12.62 1.45
C ARG A 219 4.21 -11.58 0.75
N ALA A 220 3.92 -10.31 0.92
CA ALA A 220 4.76 -9.21 0.49
C ALA A 220 5.19 -8.41 1.70
N PHE A 221 6.43 -7.94 1.70
CA PHE A 221 6.87 -6.97 2.68
C PHE A 221 6.98 -5.61 2.00
N SER A 222 6.16 -4.66 2.43
CA SER A 222 6.32 -3.27 2.05
C SER A 222 6.48 -2.48 3.34
N LEU A 223 7.59 -1.74 3.46
CA LEU A 223 7.78 -0.86 4.60
C LEU A 223 6.75 0.26 4.52
N GLN A 224 5.84 0.28 5.48
CA GLN A 224 4.72 1.22 5.51
C GLN A 224 4.84 2.17 6.68
N SER A 225 4.32 3.38 6.51
CA SER A 225 4.07 4.32 7.58
C SER A 225 2.57 4.46 7.73
N GLY A 226 2.07 4.25 8.95
CA GLY A 226 0.67 4.39 9.28
C GLY A 226 0.51 5.25 10.53
N LYS A 227 -0.66 5.86 10.67
CA LYS A 227 -1.04 6.59 11.87
C LYS A 227 -2.54 6.46 12.07
N ARG A 228 -3.01 6.27 13.31
CA ARG A 228 -4.46 6.20 13.57
C ARG A 228 -5.14 7.50 13.12
N SER A 229 -6.32 7.37 12.52
CA SER A 229 -7.10 8.51 12.00
C SER A 229 -7.38 9.61 13.05
N ASN A 230 -7.53 9.23 14.33
CA ASN A 230 -7.75 10.18 15.42
C ASN A 230 -6.47 10.92 15.88
N ALA A 231 -5.29 10.43 15.52
CA ALA A 231 -4.01 11.01 15.94
C ALA A 231 -3.45 12.03 14.91
N PHE A 232 -4.10 12.21 13.76
CA PHE A 232 -3.74 13.27 12.81
C PHE A 232 -4.11 14.64 13.36
N PHE A 233 -3.26 15.63 13.08
CA PHE A 233 -3.67 17.04 13.16
C PHE A 233 -4.81 17.27 12.18
N ARG A 234 -5.69 18.21 12.48
CA ARG A 234 -6.86 18.51 11.65
C ARG A 234 -6.95 20.00 11.40
N SER A 235 -7.40 20.35 10.20
CA SER A 235 -7.83 21.71 9.87
C SER A 235 -9.05 22.09 10.71
N LYS A 236 -9.45 23.37 10.69
CA LYS A 236 -10.65 23.85 11.36
C LYS A 236 -11.92 23.10 10.95
N ASP A 237 -11.99 22.71 9.68
CA ASP A 237 -13.07 21.89 9.10
C ASP A 237 -12.97 20.38 9.41
N GLY A 238 -12.02 19.98 10.26
CA GLY A 238 -11.81 18.60 10.67
C GLY A 238 -11.07 17.73 9.64
N ILE A 239 -10.50 18.29 8.58
CA ILE A 239 -9.78 17.53 7.55
C ILE A 239 -8.38 17.15 8.05
N PRO A 240 -7.97 15.87 7.99
CA PRO A 240 -6.65 15.46 8.48
C PRO A 240 -5.47 16.05 7.70
N ILE A 241 -4.40 16.32 8.44
CA ILE A 241 -3.15 16.91 7.99
C ILE A 241 -1.99 15.97 8.35
N GLY A 242 -1.13 15.64 7.38
CA GLY A 242 0.09 14.87 7.62
C GLY A 242 0.82 14.47 6.34
N PRO A 243 1.89 13.67 6.44
CA PRO A 243 2.66 13.26 5.27
C PRO A 243 1.81 12.48 4.26
N PHE A 244 2.04 12.68 2.96
CA PHE A 244 1.28 11.98 1.91
C PHE A 244 1.34 10.44 2.04
N SER A 245 2.45 9.89 2.51
CA SER A 245 2.62 8.45 2.77
C SER A 245 1.60 7.89 3.77
N GLN A 246 1.12 8.71 4.72
CA GLN A 246 0.13 8.34 5.73
C GLN A 246 -1.31 8.63 5.29
N SER A 247 -1.51 9.24 4.11
CA SER A 247 -2.84 9.52 3.57
C SER A 247 -3.68 8.24 3.42
N PHE A 248 -3.04 7.09 3.20
CA PHE A 248 -3.67 5.76 3.17
C PHE A 248 -4.46 5.42 4.43
N SER A 249 -4.00 5.87 5.60
CA SER A 249 -4.70 5.63 6.87
C SER A 249 -6.05 6.33 6.96
N VAL A 250 -6.13 7.54 6.40
CA VAL A 250 -7.34 8.37 6.39
C VAL A 250 -8.23 8.04 5.19
N LEU A 251 -7.61 7.86 4.04
CA LEU A 251 -8.26 7.65 2.75
C LEU A 251 -8.52 6.17 2.45
N SER A 252 -8.55 5.34 3.48
CA SER A 252 -9.02 3.95 3.44
C SER A 252 -10.55 3.85 3.17
N VAL A 253 -11.04 4.73 2.29
CA VAL A 253 -12.40 4.92 1.75
C VAL A 253 -12.96 3.65 1.09
N PHE A 254 -12.18 2.58 0.97
CA PHE A 254 -12.67 1.28 0.52
C PHE A 254 -12.22 0.17 1.48
N PRO A 255 -13.14 -0.56 2.14
CA PRO A 255 -12.81 -1.73 2.96
C PRO A 255 -11.96 -2.77 2.21
N GLY A 256 -12.04 -2.79 0.87
CA GLY A 256 -11.20 -3.62 0.01
C GLY A 256 -9.68 -3.35 0.10
N LEU A 257 -9.24 -2.12 0.40
CA LEU A 257 -7.80 -1.80 0.45
C LEU A 257 -7.15 -2.30 1.75
N LYS A 258 -7.83 -2.18 2.89
CA LYS A 258 -7.41 -2.78 4.16
C LYS A 258 -7.38 -4.30 4.08
N LEU A 259 -8.39 -4.89 3.43
CA LEU A 259 -8.43 -6.32 3.15
C LEU A 259 -7.26 -6.75 2.26
N LEU A 260 -6.96 -5.99 1.19
CA LEU A 260 -5.81 -6.24 0.31
C LEU A 260 -4.49 -6.25 1.08
N SER A 261 -4.24 -5.22 1.89
CA SER A 261 -3.02 -5.13 2.70
C SER A 261 -2.92 -6.28 3.69
N THR A 262 -4.03 -6.71 4.28
CA THR A 262 -4.05 -7.83 5.24
C THR A 262 -3.83 -9.19 4.57
N CYS A 263 -4.36 -9.40 3.36
CA CYS A 263 -4.22 -10.68 2.65
C CYS A 263 -2.83 -10.85 2.02
N VAL A 264 -2.19 -9.75 1.63
CA VAL A 264 -0.91 -9.74 0.93
C VAL A 264 0.26 -9.47 1.89
N GLY A 265 0.09 -8.59 2.88
CA GLY A 265 1.16 -8.13 3.77
C GLY A 265 1.62 -9.13 4.84
N VAL A 266 2.80 -8.89 5.39
CA VAL A 266 3.35 -9.63 6.55
C VAL A 266 2.63 -9.31 7.86
N ILE A 267 2.09 -8.09 7.99
CA ILE A 267 1.37 -7.58 9.17
C ILE A 267 0.07 -6.89 8.74
N ASN A 268 -0.95 -6.91 9.60
CA ASN A 268 -2.15 -6.12 9.39
C ASN A 268 -1.83 -4.61 9.50
N TYR A 269 -2.29 -3.82 8.54
CA TYR A 269 -2.09 -2.38 8.50
C TYR A 269 -2.59 -1.67 9.77
N GLU A 270 -3.68 -2.15 10.39
CA GLU A 270 -4.21 -1.55 11.63
C GLU A 270 -3.24 -1.63 12.82
N LEU A 271 -2.37 -2.65 12.84
CA LEU A 271 -1.31 -2.74 13.85
C LEU A 271 -0.20 -1.73 13.54
N ILE A 272 0.12 -1.49 12.28
CA ILE A 272 1.07 -0.44 11.87
C ILE A 272 0.54 0.94 12.29
N GLU A 273 -0.75 1.21 12.03
CA GLU A 273 -1.40 2.48 12.39
C GLU A 273 -1.38 2.76 13.90
N GLY A 274 -1.35 1.70 14.72
CA GLY A 274 -1.30 1.81 16.16
C GLY A 274 0.06 2.19 16.75
N ILE A 275 1.12 2.23 15.93
CA ILE A 275 2.48 2.57 16.36
C ILE A 275 2.84 3.97 15.86
N SER A 276 2.97 4.92 16.79
CA SER A 276 3.26 6.32 16.45
C SER A 276 4.71 6.55 16.05
N ASP A 277 5.65 5.87 16.72
CA ASP A 277 7.08 6.02 16.47
C ASP A 277 7.53 5.21 15.23
N PHE A 278 8.27 5.88 14.34
CA PHE A 278 8.66 5.30 13.05
C PHE A 278 9.74 4.21 13.20
N GLU A 279 10.69 4.40 14.12
CA GLU A 279 11.76 3.43 14.39
C GLU A 279 11.16 2.12 14.94
N THR A 280 10.27 2.25 15.92
CA THR A 280 9.54 1.14 16.54
C THR A 280 8.63 0.44 15.54
N SER A 281 7.92 1.20 14.70
CA SER A 281 7.06 0.63 13.66
C SER A 281 7.86 -0.20 12.66
N ARG A 282 9.04 0.28 12.24
CA ARG A 282 9.94 -0.48 11.38
C ARG A 282 10.45 -1.74 12.07
N PHE A 283 10.91 -1.64 13.32
CA PHE A 283 11.40 -2.79 14.08
C PHE A 283 10.34 -3.89 14.15
N VAL A 284 9.11 -3.52 14.54
CA VAL A 284 7.97 -4.46 14.58
C VAL A 284 7.72 -5.06 13.20
N GLN A 285 7.62 -4.24 12.14
CA GLN A 285 7.41 -4.73 10.78
C GLN A 285 8.52 -5.70 10.32
N LEU A 286 9.77 -5.45 10.71
CA LEU A 286 10.91 -6.33 10.42
C LEU A 286 10.83 -7.67 11.16
N VAL A 287 10.42 -7.69 12.43
CA VAL A 287 10.16 -8.94 13.16
C VAL A 287 9.10 -9.78 12.44
N PHE A 288 8.01 -9.15 12.00
CA PHE A 288 6.97 -9.82 11.20
C PHE A 288 7.52 -10.33 9.85
N ALA A 289 8.31 -9.53 9.14
CA ALA A 289 8.92 -9.92 7.86
C ALA A 289 9.92 -11.07 8.01
N LEU A 290 10.77 -11.03 9.04
CA LEU A 290 11.73 -12.10 9.32
C LEU A 290 11.03 -13.38 9.74
N THR A 291 9.89 -13.31 10.43
CA THR A 291 9.09 -14.49 10.80
C THR A 291 8.53 -15.22 9.57
N VAL A 292 8.23 -14.50 8.48
CA VAL A 292 7.67 -15.08 7.26
C VAL A 292 8.78 -15.52 6.30
N LYS A 293 8.86 -16.82 5.98
CA LYS A 293 9.87 -17.37 5.07
C LYS A 293 9.56 -17.10 3.58
N ASP A 294 8.30 -17.13 3.20
CA ASP A 294 7.82 -17.10 1.81
C ASP A 294 7.37 -15.69 1.39
N ILE A 295 8.31 -14.75 1.41
CA ILE A 295 8.09 -13.38 0.90
C ILE A 295 8.34 -13.34 -0.61
N SER A 296 7.37 -12.81 -1.34
CA SER A 296 7.39 -12.66 -2.80
C SER A 296 8.19 -11.45 -3.28
N HIS A 297 8.04 -10.30 -2.61
CA HIS A 297 8.77 -9.08 -2.91
C HIS A 297 8.94 -8.22 -1.66
N TYR A 298 10.02 -7.43 -1.65
CA TYR A 298 10.31 -6.47 -0.60
C TYR A 298 10.42 -5.06 -1.19
N SER A 299 9.61 -4.11 -0.69
CA SER A 299 9.64 -2.72 -1.15
C SER A 299 9.72 -1.69 -0.03
N ALA A 300 10.38 -0.57 -0.29
CA ALA A 300 10.28 0.64 0.52
C ALA A 300 10.38 1.86 -0.40
N THR A 301 9.65 2.93 -0.10
CA THR A 301 9.56 4.09 -1.01
C THR A 301 10.91 4.73 -1.31
N PHE A 302 11.75 4.94 -0.29
CA PHE A 302 13.05 5.61 -0.43
C PHE A 302 14.21 4.65 -0.20
N ALA A 303 15.27 4.74 -1.01
CA ALA A 303 16.45 3.88 -0.88
C ALA A 303 17.13 4.03 0.48
N SER A 304 17.13 5.23 1.07
CA SER A 304 17.66 5.46 2.42
C SER A 304 16.89 4.65 3.46
N SER A 305 15.55 4.66 3.41
CA SER A 305 14.71 3.86 4.31
C SER A 305 14.87 2.36 4.05
N PHE A 306 15.01 1.96 2.79
CA PHE A 306 15.27 0.57 2.40
C PHE A 306 16.57 0.07 3.02
N LEU A 307 17.68 0.78 2.79
CA LEU A 307 19.00 0.45 3.33
C LEU A 307 19.00 0.47 4.86
N HIS A 308 18.35 1.46 5.48
CA HIS A 308 18.22 1.54 6.93
C HIS A 308 17.58 0.28 7.51
N THR A 309 16.56 -0.30 6.86
CA THR A 309 15.97 -1.55 7.34
C THR A 309 16.97 -2.71 7.35
N ILE A 310 17.86 -2.78 6.36
CA ILE A 310 18.88 -3.82 6.27
C ILE A 310 19.89 -3.64 7.40
N LYS A 311 20.34 -2.40 7.65
CA LYS A 311 21.24 -2.10 8.77
C LYS A 311 20.62 -2.44 10.12
N VAL A 312 19.32 -2.19 10.28
CA VAL A 312 18.58 -2.56 11.50
C VAL A 312 18.49 -4.08 11.65
N ILE A 313 18.30 -4.84 10.55
CA ILE A 313 18.40 -6.30 10.61
C ILE A 313 19.81 -6.71 11.06
N GLU A 314 20.87 -6.19 10.44
CA GLU A 314 22.25 -6.56 10.77
C GLU A 314 22.63 -6.23 12.23
N ASN A 315 22.14 -5.11 12.75
CA ASN A 315 22.47 -4.65 14.10
C ASN A 315 21.59 -5.26 15.20
N ASN A 316 20.33 -5.60 14.89
CA ASN A 316 19.33 -6.00 15.89
C ASN A 316 18.75 -7.41 15.65
N PHE A 317 19.30 -8.24 14.77
CA PHE A 317 18.72 -9.57 14.50
C PHE A 317 18.61 -10.45 15.74
N GLU A 318 19.53 -10.35 16.72
CA GLU A 318 19.44 -11.14 17.95
C GLU A 318 18.22 -10.75 18.79
N GLU A 319 17.98 -9.45 18.96
CA GLU A 319 16.81 -8.91 19.65
C GLU A 319 15.51 -9.32 18.94
N MET A 320 15.50 -9.23 17.60
CA MET A 320 14.37 -9.71 16.79
C MET A 320 14.15 -11.21 16.95
N CYS A 321 15.21 -12.02 16.95
CA CYS A 321 15.13 -13.46 17.19
C CYS A 321 14.59 -13.79 18.58
N LEU A 322 14.93 -13.01 19.61
CA LEU A 322 14.36 -13.16 20.95
C LEU A 322 12.85 -12.91 20.93
N CYS A 323 12.38 -11.83 20.30
CA CYS A 323 10.94 -11.57 20.14
C CYS A 323 10.20 -12.71 19.42
N ILE A 324 10.79 -13.27 18.37
CA ILE A 324 10.21 -14.41 17.63
C ILE A 324 10.18 -15.66 18.52
N SER A 325 11.21 -15.88 19.34
CA SER A 325 11.34 -17.09 20.16
C SER A 325 10.30 -17.18 21.27
N SER A 326 10.01 -16.06 21.93
CA SER A 326 9.08 -15.97 23.06
C SER A 326 7.70 -15.49 22.65
N ASN A 327 7.50 -15.11 21.39
CA ASN A 327 6.32 -14.40 20.89
C ASN A 327 6.03 -13.09 21.65
N ASP A 328 7.08 -12.44 22.17
CA ASP A 328 6.93 -11.25 23.02
C ASP A 328 7.82 -10.08 22.55
N PHE A 329 7.17 -8.99 22.16
CA PHE A 329 7.85 -7.74 21.85
C PHE A 329 8.43 -7.02 23.08
N ASN A 330 8.11 -7.45 24.30
CA ASN A 330 8.75 -6.92 25.51
C ASN A 330 10.25 -7.23 25.56
N HIS A 331 10.80 -8.15 24.78
CA HIS A 331 12.26 -8.30 24.70
C HIS A 331 12.97 -7.11 24.02
N SER A 332 12.21 -6.21 23.39
CA SER A 332 12.76 -5.01 22.78
C SER A 332 12.56 -3.79 23.68
N SER A 333 13.67 -3.15 24.07
CA SER A 333 13.64 -1.89 24.82
C SER A 333 12.94 -0.79 24.03
N LEU A 334 13.19 -0.73 22.71
CA LEU A 334 12.58 0.23 21.79
C LEU A 334 11.05 0.11 21.80
N VAL A 335 10.51 -1.11 21.82
CA VAL A 335 9.07 -1.34 21.87
C VAL A 335 8.51 -1.02 23.26
N GLN A 336 9.20 -1.37 24.34
CA GLN A 336 8.75 -1.05 25.69
C GLN A 336 8.65 0.46 25.93
N GLU A 337 9.64 1.22 25.46
CA GLU A 337 9.70 2.67 25.62
C GLU A 337 8.61 3.39 24.80
N ASN A 338 8.45 3.00 23.53
CA ASN A 338 7.55 3.71 22.60
C ASN A 338 6.12 3.16 22.54
N ILE A 339 5.86 1.99 23.15
CA ILE A 339 4.51 1.37 23.21
C ILE A 339 4.15 1.05 24.67
N PRO A 340 3.78 2.07 25.47
CA PRO A 340 3.43 1.84 26.87
C PRO A 340 2.16 1.00 27.04
N ASP A 341 1.21 1.07 26.09
CA ASP A 341 -0.05 0.32 26.13
C ASP A 341 0.17 -1.20 26.10
N ILE A 342 0.04 -1.82 27.28
CA ILE A 342 0.18 -3.26 27.49
C ILE A 342 -0.85 -4.06 26.67
N LYS A 343 -2.08 -3.55 26.53
CA LYS A 343 -3.13 -4.24 25.76
C LYS A 343 -2.77 -4.24 24.27
N PHE A 344 -2.17 -3.17 23.78
CA PHE A 344 -1.71 -3.12 22.39
C PHE A 344 -0.48 -4.00 22.15
N ARG A 345 0.49 -4.04 23.08
CA ARG A 345 1.60 -5.01 23.04
C ARG A 345 1.11 -6.45 23.02
N ALA A 346 0.12 -6.80 23.86
CA ALA A 346 -0.49 -8.13 23.85
C ALA A 346 -1.14 -8.47 22.49
N LYS A 347 -1.74 -7.49 21.79
CA LYS A 347 -2.27 -7.70 20.42
C LYS A 347 -1.15 -7.94 19.40
N LEU A 348 -0.01 -7.26 19.51
CA LEU A 348 1.16 -7.50 18.65
C LEU A 348 1.74 -8.90 18.89
N ASN A 349 1.90 -9.28 20.15
CA ASN A 349 2.37 -10.61 20.55
C ASN A 349 1.45 -11.72 20.00
N GLN A 350 0.14 -11.55 20.18
CA GLN A 350 -0.86 -12.48 19.63
C GLN A 350 -0.80 -12.56 18.10
N ALA A 351 -0.58 -11.43 17.41
CA ALA A 351 -0.46 -11.42 15.96
C ALA A 351 0.81 -12.16 15.48
N LEU A 352 1.92 -12.03 16.19
CA LEU A 352 3.17 -12.74 15.92
C LEU A 352 3.01 -14.25 16.14
N GLU A 353 2.43 -14.65 17.28
CA GLU A 353 2.14 -16.05 17.61
C GLU A 353 1.25 -16.69 16.53
N ASN A 354 0.19 -16.01 16.10
CA ASN A 354 -0.71 -16.52 15.04
C ASN A 354 0.04 -16.82 13.74
N ILE A 355 1.04 -16.03 13.37
CA ILE A 355 1.86 -16.29 12.18
C ILE A 355 2.74 -17.51 12.41
N ILE A 356 3.38 -17.64 13.57
CA ILE A 356 4.21 -18.81 13.87
C ILE A 356 3.36 -20.09 13.82
N LEU A 357 2.17 -20.07 14.41
CA LEU A 357 1.19 -21.16 14.33
C LEU A 357 0.73 -21.44 12.89
N GLU A 358 0.55 -20.41 12.06
CA GLU A 358 0.18 -20.53 10.64
C GLU A 358 1.21 -21.34 9.83
N TYR A 359 2.49 -21.24 10.19
CA TYR A 359 3.61 -21.82 9.44
C TYR A 359 4.16 -23.13 10.01
N GLY A 360 3.77 -23.52 11.23
CA GLY A 360 4.19 -24.80 11.82
C GLY A 360 4.35 -24.79 13.34
N GLY A 361 4.01 -23.69 14.02
CA GLY A 361 4.14 -23.54 15.47
C GLY A 361 5.60 -23.40 15.90
N SER A 362 5.90 -23.81 17.13
CA SER A 362 7.22 -23.59 17.77
C SER A 362 8.38 -24.24 17.02
N SER A 363 8.14 -25.37 16.33
CA SER A 363 9.16 -26.01 15.49
C SER A 363 9.60 -25.09 14.35
N TYR A 364 8.62 -24.53 13.62
CA TYR A 364 8.88 -23.54 12.56
C TYR A 364 9.60 -22.30 13.10
N GLY A 365 9.15 -21.77 14.24
CA GLY A 365 9.79 -20.61 14.87
C GLY A 365 11.27 -20.83 15.16
N SER A 366 11.60 -21.99 15.74
CA SER A 366 12.98 -22.38 16.08
C SER A 366 13.86 -22.53 14.84
N GLU A 367 13.38 -23.26 13.83
CA GLU A 367 14.09 -23.40 12.55
C GLU A 367 14.34 -22.04 11.87
N ARG A 368 13.32 -21.16 11.92
CA ARG A 368 13.40 -19.83 11.31
C ARG A 368 14.45 -18.97 12.01
N ILE A 369 14.48 -18.97 13.35
CA ILE A 369 15.48 -18.24 14.15
C ILE A 369 16.90 -18.75 13.86
N HIS A 370 17.12 -20.06 13.85
CA HIS A 370 18.43 -20.62 13.53
C HIS A 370 18.90 -20.21 12.13
N HIS A 371 17.98 -20.20 11.16
CA HIS A 371 18.29 -19.74 9.82
C HIS A 371 18.62 -18.23 9.78
N ILE A 372 17.83 -17.37 10.44
CA ILE A 372 18.11 -15.92 10.51
C ILE A 372 19.50 -15.66 11.10
N ARG A 373 19.80 -16.24 12.28
CA ARG A 373 21.10 -16.09 12.95
C ARG A 373 22.24 -16.53 12.04
N ARG A 374 22.13 -17.72 11.44
CA ARG A 374 23.16 -18.26 10.53
C ARG A 374 23.43 -17.34 9.35
N GLU A 375 22.39 -16.74 8.75
CA GLU A 375 22.57 -15.88 7.58
C GLU A 375 23.04 -14.45 7.93
N CYS A 376 22.62 -13.90 9.07
CA CYS A 376 23.06 -12.58 9.54
C CYS A 376 24.50 -12.58 10.09
N LEU A 377 24.98 -13.70 10.65
CA LEU A 377 26.36 -13.84 11.12
C LEU A 377 27.39 -13.85 9.97
N LYS A 378 26.96 -14.17 8.74
CA LYS A 378 27.79 -14.15 7.54
C LYS A 378 28.00 -12.72 7.04
N LYS A 379 28.80 -11.96 7.79
CA LYS A 379 29.21 -10.60 7.42
C LYS A 379 29.97 -10.61 6.09
N ASN A 380 29.83 -9.55 5.30
CA ASN A 380 30.51 -9.34 4.01
C ASN A 380 30.20 -10.36 2.90
N ILE A 381 29.16 -11.19 3.04
CA ILE A 381 28.69 -12.05 1.95
C ILE A 381 27.52 -11.35 1.23
N PRO A 382 27.59 -11.15 -0.11
CA PRO A 382 26.52 -10.50 -0.86
C PRO A 382 25.24 -11.35 -0.91
N GLY A 383 24.09 -10.71 -1.10
CA GLY A 383 22.81 -11.40 -1.27
C GLY A 383 22.07 -11.73 0.03
N LEU A 384 22.29 -10.97 1.12
CA LEU A 384 21.61 -11.19 2.41
C LEU A 384 20.08 -11.34 2.25
N LEU A 385 19.45 -10.52 1.40
CA LEU A 385 17.99 -10.52 1.23
C LEU A 385 17.49 -11.85 0.68
N HIS A 386 18.15 -12.42 -0.33
CA HIS A 386 17.76 -13.71 -0.89
C HIS A 386 18.15 -14.88 0.04
N ARG A 387 19.22 -14.74 0.84
CA ARG A 387 19.54 -15.73 1.88
C ARG A 387 18.48 -15.79 2.97
N LEU A 388 17.99 -14.63 3.43
CA LEU A 388 16.90 -14.54 4.42
C LEU A 388 15.55 -14.96 3.84
N TRP A 389 15.28 -14.63 2.57
CA TRP A 389 14.04 -14.95 1.86
C TRP A 389 14.34 -15.60 0.50
N PRO A 390 14.53 -16.93 0.46
CA PRO A 390 14.92 -17.65 -0.76
C PRO A 390 13.90 -17.61 -1.90
N GLN A 391 12.65 -17.24 -1.63
CA GLN A 391 11.60 -17.12 -2.64
C GLN A 391 11.35 -15.66 -3.06
N LEU A 392 12.21 -14.74 -2.64
CA LEU A 392 12.09 -13.32 -2.96
C LEU A 392 12.36 -13.10 -4.45
N GLY A 393 11.34 -12.66 -5.17
CA GLY A 393 11.38 -12.50 -6.63
C GLY A 393 12.02 -11.20 -7.11
N PHE A 394 11.89 -10.11 -6.33
CA PHE A 394 12.55 -8.83 -6.58
C PHE A 394 12.47 -7.93 -5.34
N VAL A 395 13.24 -6.86 -5.37
CA VAL A 395 13.12 -5.75 -4.43
C VAL A 395 12.83 -4.45 -5.16
N SER A 396 12.12 -3.53 -4.52
CA SER A 396 11.76 -2.26 -5.15
C SER A 396 11.91 -1.05 -4.24
N THR A 397 12.65 -0.05 -4.72
CA THR A 397 12.82 1.23 -4.03
C THR A 397 13.20 2.34 -5.00
N SER A 398 13.05 3.61 -4.59
CA SER A 398 13.44 4.75 -5.43
C SER A 398 14.97 4.82 -5.51
N ILE A 399 15.52 4.50 -6.67
CA ILE A 399 16.97 4.46 -6.93
C ILE A 399 17.46 5.54 -7.90
N GLY A 400 16.55 6.42 -8.36
CA GLY A 400 16.89 7.52 -9.27
C GLY A 400 17.44 8.77 -8.57
N SER A 401 18.05 9.67 -9.36
CA SER A 401 18.52 10.99 -8.92
C SER A 401 19.42 10.92 -7.67
N SER A 402 19.09 11.65 -6.60
CA SER A 402 19.85 11.68 -5.34
C SER A 402 19.98 10.33 -4.64
N PHE A 403 19.15 9.33 -4.98
CA PHE A 403 19.24 8.00 -4.38
C PHE A 403 20.23 7.06 -5.06
N VAL A 404 20.84 7.46 -6.19
CA VAL A 404 21.84 6.66 -6.92
C VAL A 404 23.03 6.30 -6.02
N MET A 405 23.36 7.15 -5.05
CA MET A 405 24.44 6.89 -4.08
C MET A 405 24.24 5.60 -3.26
N TYR A 406 22.99 5.18 -3.02
CA TYR A 406 22.67 3.96 -2.26
C TYR A 406 22.66 2.69 -3.13
N LYS A 407 22.64 2.84 -4.46
CA LYS A 407 22.38 1.74 -5.41
C LYS A 407 23.38 0.60 -5.23
N LYS A 408 24.69 0.89 -5.26
CA LYS A 408 25.76 -0.12 -5.15
C LYS A 408 25.65 -0.94 -3.86
N GLU A 409 25.35 -0.28 -2.75
CA GLU A 409 25.22 -0.94 -1.45
C GLU A 409 23.97 -1.82 -1.40
N ILE A 410 22.85 -1.35 -1.95
CA ILE A 410 21.62 -2.17 -2.05
C ILE A 410 21.85 -3.37 -2.99
N GLU A 411 22.54 -3.20 -4.12
CA GLU A 411 22.90 -4.28 -5.04
C GLU A 411 23.76 -5.35 -4.36
N PHE A 412 24.69 -4.96 -3.49
CA PHE A 412 25.45 -5.90 -2.67
C PHE A 412 24.53 -6.78 -1.81
N TYR A 413 23.52 -6.20 -1.16
CA TYR A 413 22.54 -6.95 -0.36
C TYR A 413 21.57 -7.80 -1.20
N CYS A 414 21.34 -7.42 -2.46
CA CYS A 414 20.56 -8.21 -3.41
C CYS A 414 21.35 -9.43 -3.92
N GLY A 415 22.66 -9.27 -4.12
CA GLY A 415 23.50 -10.29 -4.75
C GLY A 415 23.22 -10.43 -6.25
N ALA A 416 23.77 -11.47 -6.87
CA ALA A 416 23.79 -11.60 -8.33
C ALA A 416 22.41 -11.89 -8.97
N HIS A 417 21.46 -12.45 -8.22
CA HIS A 417 20.24 -13.02 -8.78
C HIS A 417 18.95 -12.28 -8.42
N LEU A 418 18.98 -11.37 -7.44
CA LEU A 418 17.79 -10.66 -6.99
C LEU A 418 17.68 -9.31 -7.72
N PRO A 419 16.63 -9.09 -8.54
CA PRO A 419 16.46 -7.83 -9.25
C PRO A 419 16.17 -6.67 -8.30
N LEU A 420 16.94 -5.59 -8.43
CA LEU A 420 16.67 -4.28 -7.83
C LEU A 420 15.90 -3.41 -8.82
N ILE A 421 14.63 -3.18 -8.55
CA ILE A 421 13.71 -2.49 -9.47
C ILE A 421 13.37 -1.11 -8.93
N ASN A 422 13.37 -0.09 -9.80
CA ASN A 422 12.97 1.25 -9.38
C ASN A 422 11.51 1.26 -8.87
N PHE A 423 11.20 2.19 -7.97
CA PHE A 423 9.86 2.28 -7.41
C PHE A 423 8.82 2.49 -8.53
N PRO A 424 7.65 1.81 -8.49
CA PRO A 424 6.75 1.75 -9.66
C PRO A 424 6.08 3.07 -10.04
N ALA A 425 6.21 4.11 -9.22
CA ALA A 425 5.57 5.40 -9.43
C ALA A 425 6.54 6.55 -9.15
N TYR A 426 6.45 7.61 -9.96
CA TYR A 426 7.19 8.85 -9.78
C TYR A 426 6.19 9.97 -9.44
N GLY A 427 6.42 10.65 -8.33
CA GLY A 427 5.50 11.65 -7.82
C GLY A 427 6.04 12.43 -6.65
N ALA A 428 5.29 13.45 -6.28
CA ALA A 428 5.47 14.28 -5.11
C ALA A 428 4.10 14.49 -4.42
N SER A 429 4.10 15.18 -3.28
CA SER A 429 2.86 15.40 -2.51
C SER A 429 1.79 16.18 -3.30
N GLU A 430 2.19 16.99 -4.28
CA GLU A 430 1.30 17.78 -5.12
C GLU A 430 0.63 16.96 -6.24
N ALA A 431 1.33 15.96 -6.78
CA ALA A 431 0.84 15.09 -7.84
C ALA A 431 1.76 13.88 -8.08
N PHE A 432 1.19 12.82 -8.62
CA PHE A 432 1.94 11.74 -9.24
C PHE A 432 2.08 12.00 -10.74
N PHE A 433 3.33 12.00 -11.22
CA PHE A 433 3.68 12.42 -12.57
C PHE A 433 3.74 11.25 -13.55
N GLY A 434 4.14 10.06 -13.08
CA GLY A 434 4.30 8.91 -13.96
C GLY A 434 4.41 7.59 -13.23
N SER A 435 4.46 6.52 -14.02
CA SER A 435 4.66 5.14 -13.55
C SER A 435 5.77 4.47 -14.35
N LEU A 436 6.37 3.44 -13.78
CA LEU A 436 7.36 2.63 -14.46
C LEU A 436 6.76 2.00 -15.72
N ALA A 437 7.44 2.12 -16.85
CA ALA A 437 7.02 1.52 -18.13
C ALA A 437 7.66 0.15 -18.39
N SER A 438 8.89 -0.04 -17.91
CA SER A 438 9.70 -1.25 -18.04
C SER A 438 10.70 -1.32 -16.88
N ILE A 439 11.08 -2.53 -16.46
CA ILE A 439 12.19 -2.73 -15.50
C ILE A 439 13.55 -2.72 -16.20
N HIS A 440 13.56 -2.88 -17.53
CA HIS A 440 14.74 -2.77 -18.37
C HIS A 440 14.81 -1.34 -18.91
N THR A 441 15.66 -0.54 -18.28
CA THR A 441 16.08 0.79 -18.77
C THR A 441 17.54 0.98 -18.48
#